data_AF-A0A4Z0BIY4-F1
#
_entry.id   AF-A0A4Z0BIY4-F1
#
_cell.length_a   1.000
_cell.length_b   1.000
_cell.length_c   1.000
_cell.angle_alpha   90.00
_cell.angle_beta   90.00
_cell.angle_gamma   90.00
#
_symmetry.space_group_name_H-M   'P 1'
#
loop_
_entity.id
_entity.type
_entity.pdbx_description
1 polymer ?
#
loop_
_entity_poly.entity_id
_entity_poly.type
_entity_poly.pdbx_seq_one_letter_code
_entity_poly.pdbx_strand_id
1 'polypeptide(L)'
;MVDTEGENMSRLLIAVAVVALVGCSDPKHTALPTEIEKYETIKPQVEKLTPEERELFAKYAMRKAMKGTLLGGMAGATDATTIGEAIENQRTFMAEAARREAEAAALKEKAKAQREAGLKAMRDIVTVALVSKRLDVQRGYSGIEMDRKFVMSVAYKNSGTKDIAGVKGTLIVQDLFGDTLSEFLISNDETIKVGDTVTWTGSRSTRFSFGNNKDEKLAELSDDKFKVVWEPEMVVFTDGTKLTAPK
;
A
#
# COMPACT_ATOMS: atom_id res chain seq x y z
N MET A 1 33.69 41.82 -89.36
CA MET A 1 34.62 41.62 -90.48
C MET A 1 35.35 40.31 -90.20
N VAL A 2 35.07 39.30 -91.05
CA VAL A 2 35.68 37.95 -91.14
C VAL A 2 35.24 36.97 -90.01
N ASP A 3 34.24 36.10 -90.25
CA ASP A 3 34.28 34.73 -90.86
C ASP A 3 34.96 33.70 -89.90
N THR A 4 34.56 32.44 -89.70
CA THR A 4 33.65 31.52 -90.41
C THR A 4 33.32 30.31 -89.50
N GLU A 5 32.33 29.54 -89.96
CA GLU A 5 31.75 28.29 -89.47
C GLU A 5 32.70 27.09 -89.26
N GLY A 6 32.22 26.06 -88.56
CA GLY A 6 32.85 24.73 -88.54
C GLY A 6 32.16 23.71 -87.61
N GLU A 7 31.23 22.96 -88.19
CA GLU A 7 30.29 21.97 -87.63
C GLU A 7 30.89 20.68 -87.00
N ASN A 8 30.10 20.10 -86.08
CA ASN A 8 29.73 18.68 -85.93
C ASN A 8 30.58 17.63 -85.16
N MET A 9 29.97 17.21 -84.03
CA MET A 9 29.32 15.89 -83.84
C MET A 9 29.93 14.89 -82.82
N SER A 10 29.02 14.38 -81.97
CA SER A 10 28.99 13.05 -81.36
C SER A 10 29.44 12.88 -79.89
N ARG A 11 28.41 12.73 -79.03
CA ARG A 11 28.29 11.79 -77.89
C ARG A 11 29.28 11.88 -76.72
N LEU A 12 28.79 12.28 -75.55
CA LEU A 12 28.88 11.45 -74.33
C LEU A 12 27.87 11.88 -73.25
N LEU A 13 26.95 10.98 -72.90
CA LEU A 13 26.25 10.91 -71.61
C LEU A 13 27.23 10.42 -70.53
N ILE A 14 27.07 10.85 -69.28
CA ILE A 14 27.32 10.12 -67.99
C ILE A 14 27.07 11.16 -66.87
N ALA A 15 25.85 11.23 -66.32
CA ALA A 15 25.42 10.55 -65.09
C ALA A 15 26.20 10.98 -63.83
N VAL A 16 25.66 11.99 -63.13
CA VAL A 16 26.06 12.36 -61.77
C VAL A 16 25.68 11.20 -60.85
N ALA A 17 26.68 10.45 -60.39
CA ALA A 17 26.52 9.43 -59.38
C ALA A 17 26.21 10.10 -58.04
N VAL A 18 24.94 10.11 -57.66
CA VAL A 18 24.52 10.34 -56.27
C VAL A 18 25.02 9.15 -55.46
N VAL A 19 26.09 9.36 -54.69
CA VAL A 19 26.57 8.41 -53.69
C VAL A 19 25.47 8.27 -52.64
N ALA A 20 24.71 7.17 -52.72
CA ALA A 20 23.84 6.74 -51.65
C ALA A 20 24.72 6.33 -50.46
N LEU A 21 24.83 7.22 -49.47
CA LEU A 21 25.25 6.87 -48.13
C LEU A 21 24.19 5.94 -47.53
N VAL A 22 24.28 4.65 -47.84
CA VAL A 22 23.65 3.60 -47.03
C VAL A 22 24.50 3.49 -45.76
N GLY A 23 24.36 4.48 -44.89
CA GLY A 23 24.86 4.39 -43.54
C GLY A 23 24.06 3.30 -42.82
N CYS A 24 24.74 2.23 -42.42
CA CYS A 24 24.34 1.43 -41.25
C CYS A 24 24.31 2.37 -40.04
N SER A 25 23.26 3.18 -39.96
CA SER A 25 23.01 4.04 -38.81
C SER A 25 22.47 3.13 -37.72
N ASP A 26 23.15 3.12 -36.57
CA ASP A 26 22.64 2.45 -35.36
C ASP A 26 21.24 3.04 -35.09
N PRO A 27 20.18 2.21 -35.06
CA PRO A 27 18.81 2.69 -34.84
C PRO A 27 18.67 3.53 -33.56
N LYS A 28 19.55 3.34 -32.57
CA LYS A 28 19.56 4.09 -31.31
C LYS A 28 19.89 5.58 -31.47
N HIS A 29 20.57 6.00 -32.53
CA HIS A 29 20.84 7.42 -32.79
C HIS A 29 19.68 8.15 -33.49
N THR A 30 18.61 7.43 -33.85
CA THR A 30 17.43 8.05 -34.47
C THR A 30 16.79 9.04 -33.49
N ALA A 31 16.59 10.27 -33.95
CA ALA A 31 15.93 11.32 -33.17
C ALA A 31 14.47 10.95 -32.88
N LEU A 32 14.00 11.23 -31.66
CA LEU A 32 12.61 11.03 -31.28
C LEU A 32 11.77 12.24 -31.72
N PRO A 33 10.64 11.99 -32.41
CA PRO A 33 9.66 13.05 -32.62
C PRO A 33 9.17 13.61 -31.28
N THR A 34 8.93 14.91 -31.23
CA THR A 34 8.40 15.60 -30.04
C THR A 34 6.95 15.22 -29.71
N GLU A 35 6.22 14.70 -30.69
CA GLU A 35 4.83 14.26 -30.57
C GLU A 35 4.75 12.73 -30.68
N ILE A 36 4.07 12.09 -29.73
CA ILE A 36 3.89 10.63 -29.69
C ILE A 36 3.18 10.10 -30.95
N GLU A 37 2.27 10.89 -31.52
CA GLU A 37 1.55 10.57 -32.76
C GLU A 37 2.47 10.38 -33.97
N LYS A 38 3.65 11.01 -33.95
CA LYS A 38 4.66 10.91 -35.01
C LYS A 38 5.56 9.68 -34.85
N TYR A 39 5.35 8.83 -33.85
CA TYR A 39 6.22 7.67 -33.60
C TYR A 39 6.13 6.59 -34.69
N GLU A 40 5.08 6.58 -35.51
CA GLU A 40 5.02 5.72 -36.72
C GLU A 40 6.17 6.00 -37.69
N THR A 41 6.70 7.24 -37.71
CA THR A 41 7.82 7.61 -38.61
C THR A 41 9.15 6.95 -38.24
N ILE A 42 9.31 6.51 -36.99
CA ILE A 42 10.54 5.87 -36.48
C ILE A 42 10.41 4.34 -36.35
N LYS A 43 9.23 3.79 -36.66
CA LYS A 43 8.94 2.35 -36.57
C LYS A 43 9.97 1.44 -37.28
N PRO A 44 10.46 1.76 -38.51
CA PRO A 44 11.48 0.94 -39.16
C PRO A 44 12.82 0.88 -38.40
N GLN A 45 13.12 1.88 -37.56
CA GLN A 45 14.32 1.88 -36.72
C GLN A 45 14.08 1.09 -35.43
N VAL A 46 12.88 1.17 -34.86
CA VAL A 46 12.45 0.36 -33.71
C VAL A 46 12.45 -1.13 -34.04
N GLU A 47 12.08 -1.51 -35.27
CA GLU A 47 12.10 -2.91 -35.74
C GLU A 47 13.51 -3.50 -35.87
N LYS A 48 14.54 -2.66 -35.99
CA LYS A 48 15.96 -3.07 -36.00
C LYS A 48 16.55 -3.25 -34.60
N LEU A 49 15.84 -2.81 -33.55
CA LEU A 49 16.25 -3.03 -32.16
C LEU A 49 16.11 -4.50 -31.76
N THR A 50 16.91 -4.92 -30.79
CA THR A 50 16.73 -6.20 -30.11
C THR A 50 15.35 -6.28 -29.43
N PRO A 51 14.81 -7.48 -29.17
CA PRO A 51 13.52 -7.64 -28.48
C PRO A 51 13.45 -6.89 -27.14
N GLU A 52 14.53 -6.92 -26.36
CA GLU A 52 14.65 -6.26 -25.06
C GLU A 52 14.64 -4.72 -25.18
N GLU A 53 15.42 -4.17 -26.12
CA GLU A 53 15.45 -2.74 -26.41
C GLU A 53 14.10 -2.23 -26.92
N ARG A 54 13.42 -3.03 -27.74
CA ARG A 54 12.06 -2.73 -28.23
C ARG A 54 11.05 -2.68 -27.10
N GLU A 55 11.13 -3.62 -26.16
CA GLU A 55 10.28 -3.63 -24.97
C GLU A 55 10.54 -2.42 -24.08
N LEU A 56 11.81 -2.06 -23.84
CA LEU A 56 12.19 -0.86 -23.08
C LEU A 56 11.67 0.42 -23.74
N PHE A 57 11.82 0.53 -25.07
CA PHE A 57 11.30 1.67 -25.82
C PHE A 57 9.76 1.75 -25.77
N ALA A 58 9.07 0.61 -25.91
CA ALA A 58 7.61 0.56 -25.79
C ALA A 58 7.13 0.98 -24.39
N LYS A 59 7.78 0.51 -23.31
CA LYS A 59 7.49 0.92 -21.93
C LYS A 59 7.75 2.40 -21.69
N TYR A 60 8.82 2.96 -22.28
CA TYR A 60 9.08 4.40 -22.26
C TYR A 60 7.93 5.19 -22.88
N ALA A 61 7.54 4.83 -24.10
CA ALA A 61 6.47 5.50 -24.84
C ALA A 61 5.13 5.43 -24.09
N MET A 62 4.78 4.25 -23.56
CA MET A 62 3.56 4.06 -22.77
C MET A 62 3.56 4.91 -21.49
N ARG A 63 4.67 4.94 -20.75
CA ARG A 63 4.81 5.76 -19.54
C ARG A 63 4.67 7.25 -19.83
N LYS A 64 5.21 7.73 -20.95
CA LYS A 64 5.08 9.12 -21.38
C LYS A 64 3.65 9.44 -21.85
N ALA A 65 3.02 8.53 -22.60
CA ALA A 65 1.62 8.64 -23.00
C ALA A 65 0.67 8.72 -21.79
N MET A 66 0.84 7.86 -20.80
CA MET A 66 0.01 7.87 -19.57
C MET A 66 0.21 9.13 -18.71
N LYS A 67 1.43 9.68 -18.66
CA LYS A 67 1.66 10.97 -17.97
C LYS A 67 0.96 12.14 -18.67
N GLY A 68 0.83 12.11 -20.00
CA GLY A 68 0.12 13.13 -20.78
C GLY A 68 -1.40 13.10 -20.64
N THR A 69 -1.99 11.93 -20.34
CA THR A 69 -3.45 11.76 -20.21
C THR A 69 -3.99 12.00 -18.81
N LEU A 70 -3.19 11.81 -17.75
CA LEU A 70 -3.64 11.92 -16.36
C LEU A 70 -3.62 13.35 -15.79
N LEU A 71 -2.91 14.29 -16.43
CA LEU A 71 -2.63 15.62 -15.88
C LEU A 71 -3.06 16.80 -16.78
N GLY A 72 -3.98 16.56 -17.73
CA GLY A 72 -4.69 17.63 -18.46
C GLY A 72 -3.80 18.75 -19.01
N GLY A 73 -2.90 18.45 -19.95
CA GLY A 73 -2.25 19.48 -20.76
C GLY A 73 -0.77 19.22 -21.04
N MET A 74 -0.40 19.35 -22.33
CA MET A 74 0.92 19.18 -22.94
C MET A 74 1.42 17.73 -22.99
N ALA A 75 1.52 17.20 -24.20
CA ALA A 75 2.32 16.02 -24.52
C ALA A 75 3.66 16.14 -23.78
N GLY A 76 3.90 15.22 -22.84
CA GLY A 76 5.06 15.32 -21.96
C GLY A 76 6.33 15.42 -22.78
N ALA A 77 7.06 16.53 -22.63
CA ALA A 77 8.36 16.71 -23.25
C ALA A 77 9.18 15.42 -23.07
N THR A 78 9.71 14.92 -24.18
CA THR A 78 10.60 13.77 -24.15
C THR A 78 11.94 14.29 -23.62
N ASP A 79 12.28 13.93 -22.39
CA ASP A 79 13.61 14.24 -21.83
C ASP A 79 14.73 13.50 -22.60
N ALA A 80 14.34 12.51 -23.43
CA ALA A 80 15.18 11.84 -24.39
C ALA A 80 15.02 12.44 -25.79
N THR A 81 16.13 12.69 -26.45
CA THR A 81 16.23 13.20 -27.83
C THR A 81 16.39 12.08 -28.86
N THR A 82 16.79 10.87 -28.44
CA THR A 82 17.00 9.70 -29.31
C THR A 82 16.37 8.42 -28.79
N ILE A 83 16.19 7.42 -29.66
CA ILE A 83 15.72 6.07 -29.28
C ILE A 83 16.62 5.47 -28.19
N GLY A 84 17.94 5.62 -28.31
CA GLY A 84 18.91 5.15 -27.33
C GLY A 84 18.75 5.81 -25.97
N GLU A 85 18.56 7.13 -25.93
CA GLU A 85 18.30 7.85 -24.69
C GLU A 85 16.97 7.45 -24.05
N ALA A 86 15.93 7.16 -24.82
CA ALA A 86 14.66 6.68 -24.28
C ALA A 86 14.78 5.29 -23.64
N ILE A 87 15.55 4.39 -24.26
CA ILE A 87 15.84 3.06 -23.71
C ILE A 87 16.61 3.19 -22.39
N GLU A 88 17.65 4.02 -22.35
CA GLU A 88 18.44 4.20 -21.13
C GLU A 88 17.66 4.93 -20.02
N ASN A 89 16.83 5.90 -20.39
CA ASN A 89 15.91 6.55 -19.46
C ASN A 89 14.92 5.55 -18.86
N GLN A 90 14.41 4.61 -19.65
CA GLN A 90 13.54 3.56 -19.15
C GLN A 90 14.28 2.58 -18.24
N ARG A 91 15.51 2.19 -18.59
CA ARG A 91 16.37 1.32 -17.75
C ARG A 91 16.63 1.96 -16.40
N THR A 92 17.05 3.22 -16.38
CA THR A 92 17.29 4.00 -15.17
C THR A 92 16.02 4.13 -14.33
N PHE A 93 14.88 4.45 -14.97
CA PHE A 93 13.60 4.54 -14.27
C PHE A 93 13.19 3.22 -13.61
N MET A 94 13.35 2.09 -14.30
CA MET A 94 13.04 0.77 -13.74
C MET A 94 13.98 0.41 -12.59
N ALA A 95 15.28 0.70 -12.71
CA ALA A 95 16.25 0.49 -11.65
C ALA A 95 15.93 1.34 -10.40
N GLU A 96 15.58 2.61 -10.59
CA GLU A 96 15.14 3.48 -9.50
C GLU A 96 13.82 3.04 -8.89
N ALA A 97 12.83 2.64 -9.70
CA ALA A 97 11.56 2.15 -9.23
C ALA A 97 11.73 0.88 -8.40
N ALA A 98 12.53 -0.08 -8.89
CA ALA A 98 12.85 -1.30 -8.15
C ALA A 98 13.58 -1.00 -6.84
N ARG A 99 14.52 -0.04 -6.82
CA ARG A 99 15.18 0.39 -5.58
C ARG A 99 14.19 1.01 -4.59
N ARG A 100 13.33 1.93 -5.04
CA ARG A 100 12.31 2.56 -4.19
C ARG A 100 11.31 1.55 -3.65
N GLU A 101 10.88 0.58 -4.48
CA GLU A 101 10.00 -0.50 -4.06
C GLU A 101 10.67 -1.40 -3.01
N ALA A 102 11.94 -1.76 -3.22
CA ALA A 102 12.72 -2.53 -2.26
C ALA A 102 12.92 -1.79 -0.93
N GLU A 103 13.24 -0.49 -0.98
CA GLU A 103 13.34 0.37 0.21
C GLU A 103 11.99 0.49 0.94
N ALA A 104 10.89 0.70 0.21
CA ALA A 104 9.55 0.79 0.77
C ALA A 104 9.10 -0.55 1.38
N ALA A 105 9.37 -1.67 0.72
CA ALA A 105 9.08 -3.01 1.24
C ALA A 105 9.90 -3.30 2.49
N ALA A 106 11.20 -2.98 2.49
CA ALA A 106 12.07 -3.14 3.66
C ALA A 106 11.62 -2.27 4.84
N LEU A 107 11.23 -1.02 4.57
CA LEU A 107 10.68 -0.12 5.60
C LEU A 107 9.36 -0.64 6.16
N LYS A 108 8.47 -1.13 5.29
CA LYS A 108 7.18 -1.71 5.68
C LYS A 108 7.37 -2.95 6.56
N GLU A 109 8.24 -3.88 6.17
CA GLU A 109 8.52 -5.07 6.97
C GLU A 109 9.20 -4.73 8.30
N LYS A 110 10.14 -3.77 8.31
CA LYS A 110 10.74 -3.28 9.56
C LYS A 110 9.71 -2.65 10.49
N ALA A 111 8.81 -1.81 9.97
CA ALA A 111 7.75 -1.18 10.75
C ALA A 111 6.77 -2.23 11.30
N LYS A 112 6.39 -3.22 10.48
CA LYS A 112 5.54 -4.35 10.91
C LYS A 112 6.20 -5.17 12.02
N ALA A 113 7.48 -5.49 11.88
CA ALA A 113 8.24 -6.23 12.88
C ALA A 113 8.38 -5.45 14.20
N GLN A 114 8.66 -4.15 14.13
CA GLN A 114 8.73 -3.27 15.31
C GLN A 114 7.36 -3.16 16.00
N ARG A 115 6.28 -3.01 15.23
CA ARG A 115 4.91 -3.01 15.77
C ARG A 115 4.62 -4.31 16.49
N GLU A 116 4.82 -5.45 15.84
CA GLU A 116 4.54 -6.76 16.45
C GLU A 116 5.41 -7.02 17.69
N ALA A 117 6.69 -6.64 17.67
CA ALA A 117 7.54 -6.72 18.86
C ALA A 117 7.02 -5.86 20.02
N GLY A 118 6.57 -4.64 19.74
CA GLY A 118 5.98 -3.75 20.75
C GLY A 118 4.66 -4.29 21.31
N LEU A 119 3.79 -4.83 20.44
CA LEU A 119 2.54 -5.47 20.86
C LEU A 119 2.82 -6.74 21.68
N LYS A 120 3.77 -7.56 21.25
CA LYS A 120 4.19 -8.76 21.96
C LYS A 120 4.74 -8.42 23.35
N ALA A 121 5.58 -7.40 23.47
CA ALA A 121 6.11 -6.97 24.77
C ALA A 121 4.99 -6.59 25.76
N MET A 122 3.91 -5.95 25.28
CA MET A 122 2.75 -5.66 26.13
C MET A 122 1.93 -6.92 26.46
N ARG A 123 1.74 -7.85 25.51
CA ARG A 123 1.06 -9.14 25.73
C ARG A 123 1.82 -10.08 26.68
N ASP A 124 3.15 -10.02 26.69
CA ASP A 124 3.97 -10.80 27.61
C ASP A 124 3.81 -10.31 29.06
N ILE A 125 3.44 -9.03 29.25
CA ILE A 125 3.25 -8.40 30.56
C ILE A 125 1.79 -8.52 31.02
N VAL A 126 0.82 -8.33 30.13
CA VAL A 126 -0.60 -8.33 30.46
C VAL A 126 -1.32 -9.40 29.66
N THR A 127 -1.94 -10.34 30.37
CA THR A 127 -2.94 -11.23 29.77
C THR A 127 -4.31 -10.60 29.94
N VAL A 128 -5.05 -10.48 28.84
CA VAL A 128 -6.42 -9.96 28.82
C VAL A 128 -7.35 -11.07 28.33
N ALA A 129 -8.41 -11.35 29.08
CA ALA A 129 -9.35 -12.42 28.77
C ALA A 129 -10.80 -11.97 28.98
N LEU A 130 -11.70 -12.38 28.07
CA LEU A 130 -13.13 -12.26 28.30
C LEU A 130 -13.54 -13.30 29.36
N VAL A 131 -14.15 -12.84 30.44
CA VAL A 131 -14.57 -13.68 31.59
C VAL A 131 -16.04 -14.03 31.51
N SER A 132 -16.88 -13.06 31.16
CA SER A 132 -18.31 -13.29 31.03
C SER A 132 -18.92 -12.38 29.97
N LYS A 133 -20.05 -12.83 29.43
CA LYS A 133 -20.89 -12.09 28.48
C LYS A 133 -22.35 -12.40 28.76
N ARG A 134 -23.21 -11.39 28.71
CA ARG A 134 -24.66 -11.54 28.89
C ARG A 134 -25.42 -10.38 28.28
N LEU A 135 -26.72 -10.59 28.04
CA LEU A 135 -27.67 -9.52 27.78
C LEU A 135 -28.37 -9.13 29.08
N ASP A 136 -28.35 -7.84 29.40
CA ASP A 136 -29.13 -7.23 30.48
C ASP A 136 -30.31 -6.47 29.87
N VAL A 137 -31.53 -6.97 30.10
CA VAL A 137 -32.76 -6.36 29.57
C VAL A 137 -33.33 -5.42 30.63
N GLN A 138 -33.27 -4.12 30.34
CA GLN A 138 -33.73 -3.08 31.25
C GLN A 138 -35.20 -2.75 30.93
N ARG A 139 -36.09 -3.04 31.88
CA ARG A 139 -37.54 -2.80 31.74
C ARG A 139 -37.99 -1.63 32.61
N GLY A 140 -38.88 -0.81 32.08
CA GLY A 140 -39.54 0.26 32.83
C GLY A 140 -40.65 -0.26 33.74
N TYR A 141 -41.26 0.64 34.50
CA TYR A 141 -42.37 0.32 35.42
C TYR A 141 -43.56 -0.37 34.74
N SER A 142 -43.81 -0.06 33.47
CA SER A 142 -44.85 -0.70 32.64
C SER A 142 -44.49 -2.09 32.11
N GLY A 143 -43.29 -2.61 32.40
CA GLY A 143 -42.77 -3.86 31.84
C GLY A 143 -42.20 -3.73 30.41
N ILE A 144 -42.32 -2.55 29.79
CA ILE A 144 -41.77 -2.25 28.47
C ILE A 144 -40.24 -2.26 28.54
N GLU A 145 -39.60 -2.92 27.57
CA GLU A 145 -38.15 -2.90 27.41
C GLU A 145 -37.67 -1.50 27.00
N MET A 146 -36.92 -0.86 27.89
CA MET A 146 -36.36 0.47 27.71
C MET A 146 -35.02 0.40 26.98
N ASP A 147 -34.19 -0.56 27.37
CA ASP A 147 -32.89 -0.81 26.77
C ASP A 147 -32.52 -2.29 26.91
N ARG A 148 -31.55 -2.72 26.11
CA ARG A 148 -30.90 -4.01 26.19
C ARG A 148 -29.42 -3.80 26.05
N LYS A 149 -28.67 -4.21 27.07
CA LYS A 149 -27.22 -3.99 27.14
C LYS A 149 -26.50 -5.30 26.97
N PHE A 150 -25.54 -5.32 26.05
CA PHE A 150 -24.50 -6.33 26.08
C PHE A 150 -23.54 -5.97 27.21
N VAL A 151 -23.44 -6.84 28.20
CA VAL A 151 -22.57 -6.68 29.36
C VAL A 151 -21.46 -7.72 29.27
N MET A 152 -20.23 -7.28 29.40
CA MET A 152 -19.07 -8.16 29.45
C MET A 152 -18.18 -7.87 30.64
N SER A 153 -17.47 -8.89 31.10
CA SER A 153 -16.40 -8.74 32.07
C SER A 153 -15.08 -9.20 31.46
N VAL A 154 -14.03 -8.43 31.68
CA VAL A 154 -12.69 -8.67 31.15
C VAL A 154 -11.71 -8.74 32.31
N ALA A 155 -10.95 -9.83 32.39
CA ALA A 155 -9.87 -9.98 33.35
C ALA A 155 -8.56 -9.49 32.76
N TYR A 156 -7.76 -8.82 33.60
CA TYR A 156 -6.40 -8.39 33.30
C TYR A 156 -5.48 -9.01 34.33
N LYS A 157 -4.52 -9.83 33.88
CA LYS A 157 -3.49 -10.40 34.73
C LYS A 157 -2.15 -9.76 34.43
N ASN A 158 -1.53 -9.18 35.45
CA ASN A 158 -0.18 -8.65 35.36
C ASN A 158 0.84 -9.77 35.62
N SER A 159 1.52 -10.22 34.56
CA SER A 159 2.61 -11.21 34.61
C SER A 159 3.99 -10.57 34.44
N GLY A 160 4.06 -9.24 34.43
CA GLY A 160 5.32 -8.49 34.36
C GLY A 160 6.04 -8.40 35.70
N THR A 161 6.97 -7.45 35.78
CA THR A 161 7.81 -7.21 36.95
C THR A 161 7.52 -5.88 37.65
N LYS A 162 6.56 -5.11 37.15
CA LYS A 162 6.16 -3.81 37.68
C LYS A 162 4.65 -3.76 37.87
N ASP A 163 4.22 -3.03 38.89
CA ASP A 163 2.80 -2.72 39.07
C ASP A 163 2.30 -1.84 37.92
N ILE A 164 1.10 -2.14 37.44
CA ILE A 164 0.47 -1.45 36.32
C ILE A 164 -0.55 -0.46 36.88
N ALA A 165 -0.48 0.78 36.45
CA ALA A 165 -1.44 1.83 36.77
C ALA A 165 -2.59 1.90 35.75
N GLY A 166 -2.39 1.41 34.53
CA GLY A 166 -3.47 1.34 33.55
C GLY A 166 -3.15 0.54 32.31
N VAL A 167 -4.20 -0.04 31.72
CA VAL A 167 -4.14 -0.86 30.50
C VAL A 167 -5.17 -0.33 29.51
N LYS A 168 -4.75 -0.11 28.26
CA LYS A 168 -5.61 0.30 27.16
C LYS A 168 -5.39 -0.57 25.94
N GLY A 169 -6.47 -0.94 25.27
CA GLY A 169 -6.41 -1.62 23.97
C GLY A 169 -7.77 -1.95 23.41
N THR A 170 -7.77 -2.78 22.38
CA THR A 170 -8.99 -3.28 21.72
C THR A 170 -9.11 -4.78 21.95
N LEU A 171 -10.25 -5.19 22.48
CA LEU A 171 -10.64 -6.59 22.55
C LEU A 171 -11.44 -6.93 21.29
N ILE A 172 -10.86 -7.75 20.42
CA ILE A 172 -11.46 -8.19 19.16
C ILE A 172 -11.99 -9.61 19.36
N VAL A 173 -13.28 -9.80 19.12
CA VAL A 173 -13.92 -11.11 19.19
C VAL A 173 -14.23 -11.58 17.78
N GLN A 174 -13.68 -12.73 17.40
CA GLN A 174 -13.81 -13.33 16.08
C GLN A 174 -14.55 -14.66 16.17
N ASP A 175 -15.33 -15.00 15.14
CA ASP A 175 -15.89 -16.36 15.06
C ASP A 175 -14.84 -17.40 14.61
N LEU A 176 -15.28 -18.65 14.43
CA LEU A 176 -14.42 -19.74 14.01
C LEU A 176 -13.81 -19.57 12.61
N PHE A 177 -14.39 -18.71 11.76
CA PHE A 177 -13.91 -18.41 10.41
C PHE A 177 -12.95 -17.21 10.39
N GLY A 178 -12.80 -16.52 11.53
CA GLY A 178 -11.96 -15.33 11.65
C GLY A 178 -12.69 -14.02 11.39
N ASP A 179 -14.00 -14.07 11.15
CA ASP A 179 -14.80 -12.85 10.95
C ASP A 179 -14.99 -12.15 12.29
N THR A 180 -14.78 -10.83 12.31
CA THR A 180 -15.06 -10.03 13.50
C THR A 180 -16.56 -10.07 13.84
N LEU A 181 -16.84 -10.54 15.04
CA LEU A 181 -18.15 -10.47 15.68
C LEU A 181 -18.32 -9.14 16.39
N SER A 182 -17.32 -8.72 17.16
CA SER A 182 -17.41 -7.51 17.96
C SER A 182 -16.04 -6.98 18.37
N GLU A 183 -15.95 -5.67 18.57
CA GLU A 183 -14.75 -4.97 19.03
C GLU A 183 -15.10 -4.08 20.23
N PHE A 184 -14.26 -4.13 21.26
CA PHE A 184 -14.41 -3.34 22.48
C PHE A 184 -13.15 -2.56 22.76
N LEU A 185 -13.26 -1.23 22.74
CA LEU A 185 -12.23 -0.36 23.28
C LEU A 185 -12.27 -0.48 24.80
N ILE A 186 -11.23 -1.07 25.38
CA ILE A 186 -11.11 -1.28 26.82
C ILE A 186 -10.05 -0.36 27.39
N SER A 187 -10.36 0.23 28.53
CA SER A 187 -9.46 1.08 29.30
C SER A 187 -9.71 0.80 30.78
N ASN A 188 -8.71 0.23 31.44
CA ASN A 188 -8.71 0.00 32.87
C ASN A 188 -7.67 0.92 33.51
N ASP A 189 -8.10 1.74 34.45
CA ASP A 189 -7.26 2.65 35.26
C ASP A 189 -7.09 2.16 36.70
N GLU A 190 -7.61 0.98 37.03
CA GLU A 190 -7.33 0.32 38.30
C GLU A 190 -5.90 -0.22 38.34
N THR A 191 -5.25 -0.06 39.50
CA THR A 191 -3.89 -0.58 39.71
C THR A 191 -3.90 -2.11 39.76
N ILE A 192 -3.04 -2.73 38.95
CA ILE A 192 -2.84 -4.18 38.88
C ILE A 192 -1.45 -4.50 39.41
N LYS A 193 -1.36 -5.03 40.63
CA LYS A 193 -0.06 -5.42 41.20
C LYS A 193 0.54 -6.58 40.44
N VAL A 194 1.86 -6.73 40.53
CA VAL A 194 2.57 -7.89 39.95
C VAL A 194 1.95 -9.20 40.46
N GLY A 195 1.59 -10.08 39.52
CA GLY A 195 0.97 -11.38 39.81
C GLY A 195 -0.55 -11.34 40.00
N ASP A 196 -1.12 -10.16 40.25
CA ASP A 196 -2.56 -10.01 40.51
C ASP A 196 -3.39 -10.07 39.22
N THR A 197 -4.67 -10.34 39.41
CA THR A 197 -5.70 -10.28 38.38
C THR A 197 -6.83 -9.37 38.85
N VAL A 198 -7.19 -8.39 38.02
CA VAL A 198 -8.37 -7.53 38.24
C VAL A 198 -9.41 -7.78 37.15
N THR A 199 -10.67 -7.46 37.43
CA THR A 199 -11.76 -7.61 36.46
C THR A 199 -12.49 -6.30 36.27
N TRP A 200 -12.58 -5.86 35.02
CA TRP A 200 -13.39 -4.73 34.62
C TRP A 200 -14.70 -5.22 34.00
N THR A 201 -15.80 -4.51 34.21
CA THR A 201 -17.09 -4.80 33.55
C THR A 201 -17.52 -3.62 32.71
N GLY A 202 -17.75 -3.87 31.43
CA GLY A 202 -18.23 -2.90 30.45
C GLY A 202 -19.62 -3.26 29.96
N SER A 203 -20.35 -2.26 29.44
CA SER A 203 -21.59 -2.52 28.73
C SER A 203 -21.85 -1.49 27.64
N ARG A 204 -22.60 -1.89 26.61
CA ARG A 204 -23.16 -0.98 25.61
C ARG A 204 -24.53 -1.45 25.15
N SER A 205 -25.35 -0.52 24.68
CA SER A 205 -26.70 -0.84 24.19
C SER A 205 -26.61 -1.62 22.87
N THR A 206 -27.37 -2.71 22.78
CA THR A 206 -27.63 -3.43 21.52
C THR A 206 -28.88 -2.88 20.83
N ARG A 207 -29.83 -2.34 21.59
CA ARG A 207 -31.07 -1.74 21.06
C ARG A 207 -30.80 -0.49 20.23
N PHE A 208 -29.86 0.35 20.66
CA PHE A 208 -29.54 1.62 20.02
C PHE A 208 -28.22 1.59 19.25
N SER A 209 -27.68 0.40 18.98
CA SER A 209 -26.45 0.28 18.18
C SER A 209 -26.73 0.58 16.71
N PHE A 210 -25.88 1.42 16.12
CA PHE A 210 -25.92 1.72 14.69
C PHE A 210 -25.17 0.64 13.90
N GLY A 211 -25.75 0.14 12.80
CA GLY A 211 -25.10 -0.80 11.87
C GLY A 211 -25.31 -2.28 12.19
N ASN A 212 -24.44 -3.15 11.64
CA ASN A 212 -24.48 -4.61 11.79
C ASN A 212 -23.86 -5.06 13.13
N ASN A 213 -24.36 -4.56 14.26
CA ASN A 213 -23.90 -5.00 15.57
C ASN A 213 -24.25 -6.49 15.81
N LYS A 214 -23.24 -7.33 16.07
CA LYS A 214 -23.42 -8.76 16.35
C LYS A 214 -23.28 -9.09 17.85
N ASP A 215 -23.40 -8.11 18.74
CA ASP A 215 -23.27 -8.31 20.19
C ASP A 215 -24.31 -9.28 20.76
N GLU A 216 -25.56 -9.24 20.29
CA GLU A 216 -26.58 -10.19 20.72
C GLU A 216 -26.21 -11.61 20.31
N LYS A 217 -25.75 -11.78 19.06
CA LYS A 217 -25.21 -13.06 18.58
C LYS A 217 -24.03 -13.51 19.45
N LEU A 218 -23.10 -12.61 19.77
CA LEU A 218 -21.97 -12.93 20.65
C LEU A 218 -22.43 -13.34 22.05
N ALA A 219 -23.45 -12.69 22.62
CA ALA A 219 -23.95 -13.00 23.97
C ALA A 219 -24.47 -14.44 24.08
N GLU A 220 -25.13 -14.92 23.03
CA GLU A 220 -25.72 -16.25 22.96
C GLU A 220 -24.72 -17.33 22.53
N LEU A 221 -23.60 -16.92 21.92
CA LEU A 221 -22.60 -17.82 21.39
C LEU A 221 -21.84 -18.54 22.52
N SER A 222 -21.61 -19.85 22.40
CA SER A 222 -20.80 -20.59 23.36
C SER A 222 -19.30 -20.23 23.23
N ASP A 223 -18.56 -20.36 24.33
CA ASP A 223 -17.15 -19.93 24.40
C ASP A 223 -16.22 -20.71 23.46
N ASP A 224 -16.61 -21.90 23.01
CA ASP A 224 -15.89 -22.71 22.02
C ASP A 224 -16.10 -22.24 20.56
N LYS A 225 -16.97 -21.26 20.31
CA LYS A 225 -17.34 -20.79 18.97
C LYS A 225 -16.78 -19.42 18.60
N PHE A 226 -15.97 -18.84 19.47
CA PHE A 226 -15.27 -17.60 19.16
C PHE A 226 -13.85 -17.61 19.72
N LYS A 227 -13.04 -16.68 19.23
CA LYS A 227 -11.71 -16.37 19.73
C LYS A 227 -11.67 -14.93 20.17
N VAL A 228 -10.90 -14.68 21.22
CA VAL A 228 -10.66 -13.34 21.74
C VAL A 228 -9.21 -12.99 21.48
N VAL A 229 -9.00 -11.86 20.79
CA VAL A 229 -7.69 -11.29 20.52
C VAL A 229 -7.63 -9.94 21.20
N TRP A 230 -6.56 -9.71 21.97
CA TRP A 230 -6.30 -8.39 22.53
C TRP A 230 -5.21 -7.69 21.72
N GLU A 231 -5.55 -6.53 21.16
CA GLU A 231 -4.63 -5.61 20.54
C GLU A 231 -4.27 -4.49 21.53
N PRO A 232 -3.10 -4.56 22.18
CA PRO A 232 -2.69 -3.55 23.15
C PRO A 232 -2.39 -2.21 22.47
N GLU A 233 -2.85 -1.12 23.07
CA GLU A 233 -2.48 0.24 22.67
C GLU A 233 -1.45 0.83 23.64
N MET A 234 -1.65 0.61 24.94
CA MET A 234 -0.81 1.21 25.98
C MET A 234 -0.86 0.41 27.29
N VAL A 235 0.28 0.31 27.95
CA VAL A 235 0.41 -0.14 29.35
C VAL A 235 1.18 0.94 30.11
N VAL A 236 0.60 1.47 31.18
CA VAL A 236 1.20 2.48 32.05
C VAL A 236 1.56 1.83 33.38
N PHE A 237 2.80 2.00 33.83
CA PHE A 237 3.27 1.49 35.11
C PHE A 237 3.12 2.55 36.21
N THR A 238 3.07 2.10 37.46
CA THR A 238 2.94 3.00 38.63
C THR A 238 4.15 3.92 38.83
N ASP A 239 5.31 3.58 38.27
CA ASP A 239 6.51 4.42 38.24
C ASP A 239 6.49 5.52 37.15
N GLY A 240 5.39 5.61 36.38
CA GLY A 240 5.21 6.58 35.30
C GLY A 240 5.80 6.16 33.95
N THR A 241 6.53 5.04 33.87
CA THR A 241 6.98 4.49 32.59
C THR A 241 5.82 3.89 31.82
N LYS A 242 5.93 3.82 30.48
CA LYS A 242 4.85 3.34 29.61
C LYS A 242 5.36 2.55 28.42
N LEU A 243 4.60 1.55 28.02
CA LEU A 243 4.70 0.89 26.72
C LEU A 243 3.56 1.38 25.84
N THR A 244 3.86 1.67 24.57
CA THR A 244 2.87 2.14 23.59
C THR A 244 3.04 1.39 22.29
N ALA A 245 1.93 1.06 21.65
CA ALA A 245 1.95 0.48 20.31
C ALA A 245 2.65 1.45 19.32
N PRO A 246 3.63 0.98 18.53
CA PRO A 246 4.19 1.76 17.44
C PRO A 246 3.09 2.14 16.43
N LYS A 247 3.09 3.41 16.01
CA LYS A 247 2.16 3.94 15.01
C LYS A 247 2.61 3.56 13.61
#